data_AF-A0AAV2HAI2-F1
#
_entry.id   AF-A0AAV2HAI2-F1
#
_cell.length_a   1.000
_cell.length_b   1.000
_cell.length_c   1.000
_cell.angle_alpha   90.00
_cell.angle_beta   90.00
_cell.angle_gamma   90.00
#
_symmetry.space_group_name_H-M   'P 1'
#
loop_
_entity.id
_entity.type
_entity.pdbx_description
1 polymer ?
#
loop_
_entity_poly.entity_id
_entity_poly.type
_entity_poly.pdbx_seq_one_letter_code
_entity_poly.pdbx_strand_id
1 'polypeptide(L)'
;LDKIPPTVVSCPESQVVTSDKSLAPVTWDEPVFTDNVGVTLVIQNFRSGHYFSYGHHVVAYFAFDSNNNSAQCSFDIFLRRFDCIDPPPPVSGSRVCGNWQHGRYCVPSCMNKFQFMTPVPKFYRCGQEGVWDPPTGFPACAS
;
A
#
# COMPACT_ATOMS: atom_id res chain seq x y z
N LEU A 1 28.98 30.21 6.79
CA LEU A 1 28.45 28.85 7.03
C LEU A 1 26.95 28.94 6.87
N ASP A 2 26.41 28.26 5.86
CA ASP A 2 24.97 28.21 5.68
C ASP A 2 24.30 27.32 6.74
N LYS A 3 23.06 27.63 7.11
CA LYS A 3 22.26 26.91 8.12
C LYS A 3 20.83 26.59 7.65
N ILE A 4 20.52 26.91 6.40
CA ILE A 4 19.20 26.71 5.81
C ILE A 4 19.27 25.35 5.11
N PRO A 5 18.43 24.37 5.47
CA PRO A 5 18.42 23.10 4.77
C PRO A 5 17.79 23.25 3.38
N PRO A 6 18.13 22.34 2.44
CA PRO A 6 17.44 22.25 1.17
C PRO A 6 15.92 22.18 1.33
N THR A 7 15.21 22.69 0.33
CA THR A 7 13.75 22.62 0.23
C THR A 7 13.36 21.59 -0.82
N VAL A 8 12.33 20.80 -0.52
CA VAL A 8 11.71 19.87 -1.47
C VAL A 8 10.79 20.66 -2.40
N VAL A 9 11.12 20.70 -3.69
CA VAL A 9 10.32 21.39 -4.72
C VAL A 9 9.25 20.44 -5.27
N SER A 10 9.63 19.20 -5.55
CA SER A 10 8.71 18.15 -5.96
C SER A 10 9.08 16.83 -5.29
N CYS A 11 8.05 16.09 -4.88
CA CYS A 11 8.17 14.77 -4.29
C CYS A 11 7.01 13.92 -4.85
N PRO A 12 7.27 12.71 -5.36
CA PRO A 12 6.21 11.83 -5.82
C PRO A 12 5.21 11.51 -4.72
N GLU A 13 3.96 11.31 -5.12
CA GLU A 13 2.95 10.74 -4.24
C GLU A 13 3.12 9.22 -4.14
N SER A 14 2.60 8.63 -3.06
CA SER A 14 2.56 7.18 -2.90
C SER A 14 1.72 6.54 -4.02
N GLN A 15 2.20 5.41 -4.55
CA GLN A 15 1.59 4.72 -5.69
C GLN A 15 1.16 3.30 -5.34
N VAL A 16 0.04 2.89 -5.93
CA VAL A 16 -0.44 1.50 -5.92
C VAL A 16 -0.33 0.97 -7.34
N VAL A 17 0.48 -0.07 -7.52
CA VAL A 17 0.80 -0.66 -8.82
C VAL A 17 0.27 -2.08 -8.86
N THR A 18 -0.44 -2.42 -9.93
CA THR A 18 -0.89 -3.78 -10.21
C THR A 18 0.02 -4.45 -11.25
N SER A 19 0.39 -5.70 -11.01
CA SER A 19 1.21 -6.49 -11.92
C SER A 19 0.83 -7.96 -11.84
N ASP A 20 0.74 -8.64 -12.98
CA ASP A 20 0.58 -10.11 -13.02
C ASP A 20 1.88 -10.86 -12.67
N LYS A 21 3.02 -10.16 -12.70
CA LYS A 21 4.33 -10.70 -12.33
C LYS A 21 4.65 -10.34 -10.89
N SER A 22 5.11 -11.33 -10.12
CA SER A 22 5.56 -11.18 -8.73
C SER A 22 6.78 -10.28 -8.54
N LEU A 23 7.46 -9.91 -9.63
CA LEU A 23 8.54 -8.95 -9.70
C LEU A 23 8.29 -8.04 -10.91
N ALA A 24 8.16 -6.72 -10.67
CA ALA A 24 7.84 -5.76 -11.72
C ALA A 24 8.60 -4.44 -11.55
N PRO A 25 9.02 -3.79 -12.65
CA PRO A 25 9.64 -2.47 -12.58
C PRO A 25 8.58 -1.43 -12.27
N VAL A 26 8.90 -0.52 -11.35
CA VAL A 26 8.03 0.61 -11.00
C VAL A 26 8.78 1.91 -11.28
N THR A 27 8.12 2.85 -11.96
CA THR A 27 8.70 4.14 -12.34
C THR A 27 7.97 5.28 -11.64
N TRP A 28 8.71 6.33 -11.30
CA TRP A 28 8.21 7.60 -10.76
C TRP A 28 9.09 8.75 -11.27
N ASP A 29 8.60 9.97 -11.12
CA ASP A 29 9.39 11.18 -11.39
C ASP A 29 10.38 11.40 -10.26
N GLU A 30 11.66 11.59 -10.57
CA GLU A 30 12.69 11.79 -9.54
C GLU A 30 12.42 13.11 -8.76
N PRO A 31 12.54 13.12 -7.41
CA PRO A 31 12.29 14.33 -6.62
C PRO A 31 13.23 15.48 -6.97
N VAL A 32 12.72 16.72 -6.90
CA VAL A 32 13.51 17.93 -7.13
C VAL A 32 13.71 18.68 -5.82
N PHE A 33 14.95 19.10 -5.58
CA PHE A 33 15.34 19.86 -4.40
C PHE A 33 16.03 21.16 -4.82
N THR A 34 15.89 22.20 -4.01
CA THR A 34 16.57 23.49 -4.20
C THR A 34 17.04 24.05 -2.88
N ASP A 35 18.12 24.81 -2.89
CA ASP A 35 18.69 25.43 -1.70
C ASP A 35 19.29 26.81 -2.05
N ASN A 36 19.45 27.71 -1.08
CA ASN A 36 20.02 29.05 -1.32
C ASN A 36 21.52 29.03 -1.64
N VAL A 37 22.27 28.03 -1.18
CA VAL A 37 23.67 27.80 -1.58
C VAL A 37 23.81 26.64 -2.59
N GLY A 38 22.70 25.98 -2.91
CA GLY A 38 22.63 24.91 -3.90
C GLY A 38 22.76 23.51 -3.28
N VAL A 39 22.18 22.53 -3.96
CA VAL A 39 22.23 21.11 -3.57
C VAL A 39 23.49 20.48 -4.16
N THR A 40 24.30 19.84 -3.32
CA THR A 40 25.58 19.25 -3.71
C THR A 40 25.50 17.74 -3.91
N LEU A 41 24.58 17.07 -3.19
CA LEU A 41 24.44 15.62 -3.22
C LEU A 41 22.98 15.23 -3.03
N VAL A 42 22.52 14.24 -3.81
CA VAL A 42 21.25 13.54 -3.58
C VAL A 42 21.54 12.04 -3.55
N ILE A 43 21.06 11.35 -2.51
CA ILE A 43 21.16 9.90 -2.35
C ILE A 43 19.79 9.28 -2.13
N GLN A 44 19.66 8.01 -2.47
CA GLN A 44 18.38 7.29 -2.48
C GLN A 44 18.56 5.80 -2.23
N ASN A 45 17.53 5.14 -1.69
CA ASN A 45 17.52 3.69 -1.49
C ASN A 45 17.06 2.92 -2.75
N PHE A 46 16.17 3.50 -3.55
CA PHE A 46 15.71 2.95 -4.83
C PHE A 46 15.72 4.01 -5.92
N ARG A 47 15.90 3.58 -7.18
CA ARG A 47 15.85 4.46 -8.36
C ARG A 47 14.59 4.19 -9.18
N SER A 48 14.09 5.19 -9.88
CA SER A 48 12.98 5.00 -10.81
C SER A 48 13.32 3.89 -11.82
N GLY A 49 12.39 2.95 -12.02
CA GLY A 49 12.57 1.74 -12.81
C GLY A 49 13.08 0.53 -12.02
N HIS A 50 13.26 0.64 -10.70
CA HIS A 50 13.63 -0.49 -9.84
C HIS A 50 12.55 -1.58 -9.85
N TYR A 51 12.99 -2.83 -9.79
CA TYR A 51 12.09 -3.99 -9.72
C TYR A 51 11.69 -4.27 -8.28
N PHE A 52 10.40 -4.19 -8.00
CA PHE A 52 9.83 -4.52 -6.70
C PHE A 52 9.14 -5.86 -6.75
N SER A 53 9.28 -6.64 -5.67
CA SER A 53 8.38 -7.76 -5.43
C SER A 53 7.01 -7.23 -5.07
N TYR A 54 5.98 -8.09 -5.10
CA TYR A 54 4.75 -7.74 -4.41
C TYR A 54 5.12 -7.30 -2.99
N GLY A 55 4.59 -6.16 -2.54
CA GLY A 55 5.06 -5.57 -1.30
C GLY A 55 4.55 -4.18 -1.06
N HIS A 56 4.69 -3.76 0.19
CA HIS A 56 4.91 -2.36 0.51
C HIS A 56 6.41 -2.08 0.55
N HIS A 57 6.82 -1.05 -0.17
CA HIS A 57 8.19 -0.57 -0.23
C HIS A 57 8.21 0.93 0.00
N VAL A 58 9.13 1.40 0.83
CA VAL A 58 9.32 2.84 1.08
C VAL A 58 10.47 3.33 0.22
N VAL A 59 10.22 4.30 -0.65
CA VAL A 59 11.26 5.00 -1.39
C VAL A 59 11.63 6.27 -0.63
N ALA A 60 12.93 6.49 -0.42
CA ALA A 60 13.45 7.61 0.33
C ALA A 60 14.63 8.26 -0.41
N TYR A 61 14.57 9.58 -0.53
CA TYR A 61 15.59 10.44 -1.10
C TYR A 61 16.05 11.45 -0.04
N PHE A 62 17.36 11.67 0.01
CA PHE A 62 17.99 12.65 0.88
C PHE A 62 18.85 13.59 0.04
N ALA A 63 18.60 14.89 0.15
CA ALA A 63 19.40 15.94 -0.46
C ALA A 63 20.27 16.63 0.61
N PHE A 64 21.50 16.99 0.23
CA PHE A 64 22.48 17.68 1.07
C PHE A 64 23.04 18.91 0.36
N ASP A 65 23.35 19.96 1.11
CA ASP A 65 24.05 21.15 0.64
C ASP A 65 25.57 21.09 0.92
N SER A 66 26.32 22.18 0.66
CA SER A 66 27.76 22.24 0.96
C SER A 66 28.11 22.32 2.45
N ASN A 67 27.12 22.59 3.29
CA ASN A 67 27.24 22.76 4.73
C ASN A 67 26.68 21.56 5.51
N ASN A 68 26.33 20.49 4.79
CA ASN A 68 25.78 19.25 5.31
C ASN A 68 24.42 19.41 6.00
N ASN A 69 23.66 20.47 5.67
CA ASN A 69 22.24 20.53 5.95
C ASN A 69 21.50 19.58 5.00
N SER A 70 20.37 19.02 5.42
CA SER A 70 19.68 18.00 4.64
C SER A 70 18.16 18.15 4.61
N ALA A 71 17.57 17.60 3.55
CA ALA A 71 16.13 17.47 3.36
C ALA A 71 15.78 16.09 2.85
N GLN A 72 14.58 15.63 3.18
CA GLN A 72 14.09 14.30 2.84
C GLN A 72 12.78 14.36 2.06
N CYS A 73 12.67 13.53 1.03
CA CYS A 73 11.42 13.19 0.37
C CYS A 73 11.23 11.67 0.44
N SER A 74 10.03 11.21 0.83
CA SER A 74 9.72 9.79 0.89
C SER A 74 8.27 9.51 0.50
N PHE A 75 8.05 8.41 -0.19
CA PHE A 75 6.74 7.95 -0.64
C PHE A 75 6.69 6.42 -0.68
N ASP A 76 5.48 5.88 -0.69
CA ASP A 76 5.25 4.44 -0.67
C ASP A 76 4.98 3.88 -2.07
N ILE A 77 5.46 2.66 -2.31
CA ILE A 77 5.10 1.83 -3.46
C ILE A 77 4.41 0.58 -2.93
N PHE A 78 3.16 0.38 -3.31
CA PHE A 78 2.41 -0.85 -3.06
C PHE A 78 2.27 -1.64 -4.35
N LEU A 79 3.08 -2.69 -4.52
CA LEU A 79 2.94 -3.60 -5.65
C LEU A 79 2.05 -4.78 -5.24
N ARG A 80 0.95 -4.99 -5.99
CA ARG A 80 0.00 -6.09 -5.75
C ARG A 80 -0.40 -6.77 -7.06
N ARG A 81 -0.95 -7.98 -6.96
CA ARG A 81 -1.44 -8.70 -8.15
C ARG A 81 -2.83 -8.23 -8.58
N PHE A 82 -3.78 -8.29 -7.67
CA PHE A 82 -5.16 -7.86 -7.91
C PHE A 82 -5.67 -6.94 -6.82
N ASP A 83 -6.65 -6.11 -7.17
CA ASP A 83 -7.43 -5.34 -6.20
C ASP A 83 -8.36 -6.28 -5.44
N CYS A 84 -8.38 -6.17 -4.12
CA CYS A 84 -9.30 -6.92 -3.28
C CYS A 84 -10.73 -6.43 -3.51
N ILE A 85 -11.48 -7.10 -4.37
CA ILE A 85 -12.91 -6.83 -4.54
C ILE A 85 -13.65 -7.42 -3.34
N ASP A 86 -14.41 -6.58 -2.68
CA ASP A 86 -15.22 -6.90 -1.52
C ASP A 86 -16.26 -8.01 -1.85
N PRO A 87 -16.18 -9.21 -1.25
CA PRO A 87 -17.02 -10.37 -1.58
C PRO A 87 -18.48 -10.15 -1.13
N PRO A 88 -19.49 -10.49 -1.93
CA PRO A 88 -20.90 -10.17 -1.60
C PRO A 88 -21.31 -10.64 -0.19
N PRO A 89 -22.23 -9.95 0.50
CA PRO A 89 -22.70 -10.36 1.82
C PRO A 89 -23.31 -11.77 1.80
N PRO A 90 -23.27 -12.51 2.92
CA PRO A 90 -23.92 -13.81 3.01
C PRO A 90 -25.44 -13.69 2.82
N VAL A 91 -26.04 -14.71 2.22
CA VAL A 91 -27.51 -14.81 2.13
C VAL A 91 -28.10 -14.81 3.54
N SER A 92 -29.16 -14.00 3.77
CA SER A 92 -29.77 -13.78 5.09
C SER A 92 -28.80 -13.25 6.16
N GLY A 93 -27.78 -12.51 5.73
CA GLY A 93 -26.80 -11.90 6.61
C GLY A 93 -26.27 -10.58 6.06
N SER A 94 -25.26 -10.04 6.73
CA SER A 94 -24.56 -8.83 6.33
C SER A 94 -23.05 -9.02 6.47
N ARG A 95 -22.30 -8.03 5.99
CA ARG A 95 -20.86 -7.98 6.15
C ARG A 95 -20.43 -6.56 6.47
N VAL A 96 -19.38 -6.43 7.25
CA VAL A 96 -18.67 -5.16 7.45
C VAL A 96 -17.26 -5.35 6.93
N CYS A 97 -16.84 -4.49 6.00
CA CYS A 97 -15.51 -4.54 5.41
C CYS A 97 -14.71 -3.28 5.74
N GLY A 98 -13.39 -3.42 5.81
CA GLY A 98 -12.48 -2.33 6.11
C GLY A 98 -11.09 -2.58 5.54
N ASN A 99 -10.20 -1.62 5.76
CA ASN A 99 -8.81 -1.72 5.32
C ASN A 99 -8.00 -2.55 6.33
N TRP A 100 -7.10 -3.38 5.83
CA TRP A 100 -6.20 -4.20 6.64
C TRP A 100 -4.79 -4.16 6.08
N GLN A 101 -3.90 -3.35 6.69
CA GLN A 101 -2.55 -3.12 6.18
C GLN A 101 -2.58 -2.73 4.69
N HIS A 102 -2.05 -3.58 3.81
CA HIS A 102 -1.98 -3.41 2.36
C HIS A 102 -3.14 -4.06 1.59
N GLY A 103 -4.20 -4.45 2.30
CA GLY A 103 -5.32 -5.20 1.76
C GLY A 103 -6.64 -4.83 2.43
N ARG A 104 -7.58 -5.77 2.43
CA ARG A 104 -8.92 -5.59 2.98
C ARG A 104 -9.27 -6.71 3.95
N TYR A 105 -10.13 -6.43 4.90
CA TYR A 105 -10.77 -7.45 5.71
C TYR A 105 -12.28 -7.30 5.68
N CYS A 106 -12.98 -8.39 5.92
CA CYS A 106 -14.43 -8.40 6.08
C CYS A 106 -14.84 -9.33 7.22
N VAL A 107 -15.88 -8.94 7.95
CA VAL A 107 -16.50 -9.69 9.03
C VAL A 107 -17.95 -9.97 8.64
N PRO A 108 -18.33 -11.23 8.37
CA PRO A 108 -19.71 -11.58 8.08
C PRO A 108 -20.52 -11.78 9.37
N SER A 109 -21.82 -11.52 9.31
CA SER A 109 -22.78 -11.79 10.37
C SER A 109 -24.13 -12.22 9.81
N CYS A 110 -24.91 -12.96 10.60
CA CYS A 110 -26.26 -13.36 10.22
C CYS A 110 -27.30 -12.38 10.76
N MET A 111 -28.40 -12.20 10.02
CA MET A 111 -29.55 -11.46 10.50
C MET A 111 -30.24 -12.20 11.65
N ASN A 112 -31.06 -11.49 12.43
CA ASN A 112 -31.80 -12.07 13.54
C ASN A 112 -32.57 -13.33 13.09
N LYS A 113 -32.51 -14.38 13.92
CA LYS A 113 -33.10 -15.72 13.69
C LYS A 113 -32.38 -16.62 12.68
N PHE A 114 -31.26 -16.18 12.12
CA PHE A 114 -30.40 -17.03 11.29
C PHE A 114 -29.03 -17.24 11.94
N GLN A 115 -28.37 -18.34 11.60
CA GLN A 115 -27.03 -18.67 12.05
C GLN A 115 -26.24 -19.38 10.94
N PHE A 116 -24.91 -19.36 11.06
CA PHE A 116 -24.07 -20.18 10.20
C PHE A 116 -24.21 -21.65 10.59
N MET A 117 -24.48 -22.52 9.61
CA MET A 117 -24.64 -23.97 9.82
C MET A 117 -23.33 -24.69 10.15
N THR A 118 -22.19 -24.02 9.92
CA THR A 118 -20.85 -24.52 10.21
C THR A 118 -20.02 -23.44 10.87
N PRO A 119 -18.98 -23.80 11.64
CA PRO A 119 -18.04 -22.82 12.17
C PRO A 119 -17.39 -22.03 11.02
N VAL A 120 -17.53 -20.71 11.05
CA VAL A 120 -16.91 -19.82 10.08
C VAL A 120 -15.84 -18.95 10.73
N PRO A 121 -14.77 -18.59 10.00
CA PRO A 121 -13.85 -17.56 10.47
C PRO A 121 -14.59 -16.26 10.76
N LYS A 122 -14.24 -15.62 11.88
CA LYS A 122 -14.78 -14.30 12.21
C LYS A 122 -14.23 -13.21 11.29
N PHE A 123 -13.03 -13.41 10.75
CA PHE A 123 -12.34 -12.45 9.89
C PHE A 123 -11.92 -13.13 8.60
N TYR A 124 -12.33 -12.54 7.48
CA TYR A 124 -11.84 -12.84 6.14
C TYR A 124 -10.88 -11.72 5.77
N ARG A 125 -9.80 -12.05 5.08
CA ARG A 125 -8.77 -11.08 4.70
C ARG A 125 -8.34 -11.28 3.26
N CYS A 126 -8.05 -10.20 2.56
CA CYS A 126 -7.42 -10.21 1.26
C CYS A 126 -6.16 -9.37 1.37
N GLY A 127 -5.02 -9.98 1.07
CA GLY A 127 -3.72 -9.32 1.14
C GLY A 127 -3.27 -8.81 -0.22
N GLN A 128 -1.96 -8.63 -0.33
CA GLN A 128 -1.24 -8.15 -1.50
C GLN A 128 -1.34 -9.05 -2.74
N GLU A 129 -1.66 -10.33 -2.56
CA GLU A 129 -1.96 -11.27 -3.65
C GLU A 129 -3.33 -11.00 -4.29
N GLY A 130 -4.18 -10.18 -3.66
CA GLY A 130 -5.52 -9.87 -4.15
C GLY A 130 -6.51 -11.04 -4.03
N VAL A 131 -6.18 -12.06 -3.25
CA VAL A 131 -7.03 -13.24 -3.01
C VAL A 131 -7.54 -13.22 -1.58
N TRP A 132 -8.85 -13.44 -1.41
CA TRP A 132 -9.47 -13.59 -0.10
C TRP A 132 -9.11 -14.93 0.53
N ASP A 133 -8.89 -14.90 1.84
CA ASP A 133 -8.67 -16.03 2.71
C ASP A 133 -9.77 -16.02 3.80
N PRO A 134 -10.67 -17.02 3.83
CA PRO A 134 -10.87 -18.06 2.81
C PRO A 134 -11.32 -17.55 1.42
N PRO A 135 -10.97 -18.26 0.32
CA PRO A 135 -11.31 -17.84 -1.05
C PRO A 135 -12.76 -18.12 -1.45
N THR A 136 -13.46 -18.96 -0.69
CA THR A 136 -14.83 -19.41 -1.00
C THR A 136 -15.91 -18.37 -0.68
N GLY A 137 -15.54 -17.23 -0.10
CA GLY A 137 -16.50 -16.21 0.35
C GLY A 137 -17.28 -16.63 1.60
N PHE A 138 -18.31 -15.86 1.96
CA PHE A 138 -19.08 -16.09 3.19
C PHE A 138 -20.14 -17.18 2.99
N PRO A 139 -20.22 -18.18 3.88
CA PRO A 139 -21.30 -19.14 3.88
C PRO A 139 -22.67 -18.47 4.11
N ALA A 140 -23.72 -19.06 3.55
CA ALA A 140 -25.09 -18.60 3.77
C ALA A 140 -25.53 -18.80 5.23
N CYS A 141 -26.37 -17.90 5.72
CA CYS A 141 -27.05 -18.04 7.00
C CYS A 141 -28.34 -18.84 6.81
N ALA A 142 -28.64 -19.75 7.74
CA ALA A 142 -29.86 -20.57 7.72
C ALA A 142 -30.62 -20.45 9.05
N SER A 143 -31.93 -20.70 9.01
CA SER A 143 -32.85 -20.63 10.15
C SER A 143 -32.94 -21.95 10.90
#